data_AF-A0A8T5TFZ8-F1
#
_entry.id   AF-A0A8T5TFZ8-F1
#
_cell.length_a   1.000
_cell.length_b   1.000
_cell.length_c   1.000
_cell.angle_alpha   90.00
_cell.angle_beta   90.00
_cell.angle_gamma   90.00
#
_symmetry.space_group_name_H-M   'P 1'
#
loop_
_entity.id
_entity.type
_entity.pdbx_description
1 polymer ?
#
loop_
_entity_poly.entity_id
_entity_poly.type
_entity_poly.pdbx_seq_one_letter_code
_entity_poly.pdbx_strand_id
1 'polypeptide(L)'
;MSEKYKEFLKKIHNNKKSDIPEYITITIRLGKKKKLIDIKIRKEDSNILKVMGHEAEAKGWFLSSVHIPLKNLGLSNKTKNKEILQYLNNPEKIMSDKYTKNYLVELLKKYLDIQADSKNHFFRTERYKVKKQYSTGGKVKSM
;
A
#
# COMPACT_ATOMS: atom_id res chain seq x y z
N MET A 1 -15.90 -4.60 1.37
CA MET A 1 -15.21 -3.64 0.47
C MET A 1 -16.28 -2.71 -0.06
N SER A 2 -16.12 -1.40 0.14
CA SER A 2 -17.08 -0.39 -0.36
C SER A 2 -17.23 -0.47 -1.89
N GLU A 3 -18.45 -0.24 -2.39
CA GLU A 3 -18.81 -0.21 -3.83
C GLU A 3 -17.85 0.73 -4.59
N LYS A 4 -17.67 1.95 -4.06
CA LYS A 4 -16.80 3.00 -4.61
C LYS A 4 -15.35 2.52 -4.80
N TYR A 5 -14.83 1.71 -3.86
CA TYR A 5 -13.46 1.21 -3.95
C TYR A 5 -13.30 0.16 -5.06
N LYS A 6 -14.31 -0.70 -5.25
CA LYS A 6 -14.31 -1.67 -6.35
C LYS A 6 -14.35 -0.97 -7.71
N GLU A 7 -15.16 0.07 -7.84
CA GLU A 7 -15.24 0.88 -9.07
C GLU A 7 -13.92 1.59 -9.35
N PHE A 8 -13.30 2.18 -8.33
CA PHE A 8 -11.98 2.81 -8.48
C PHE A 8 -10.92 1.83 -8.95
N LEU A 9 -10.83 0.64 -8.32
CA LEU A 9 -9.89 -0.41 -8.74
C LEU A 9 -10.14 -0.84 -10.18
N LYS A 10 -11.40 -0.99 -10.59
CA LYS A 10 -11.73 -1.31 -11.99
C LYS A 10 -11.22 -0.23 -12.96
N LYS A 11 -11.34 1.06 -12.60
CA LYS A 11 -10.88 2.17 -13.45
C LYS A 11 -9.36 2.17 -13.65
N ILE A 12 -8.58 1.90 -12.60
CA ILE A 12 -7.12 1.98 -12.68
C ILE A 12 -6.43 0.68 -13.14
N HIS A 13 -7.07 -0.49 -12.95
CA HIS A 13 -6.51 -1.82 -13.32
C HIS A 13 -7.12 -2.46 -14.56
N ASN A 14 -8.34 -2.08 -14.95
CA ASN A 14 -9.08 -2.78 -16.00
C ASN A 14 -9.38 -1.88 -17.21
N ASN A 15 -8.55 -0.87 -17.45
CA ASN A 15 -8.74 0.05 -18.56
C ASN A 15 -8.26 -0.61 -19.87
N LYS A 16 -9.13 -1.43 -20.47
CA LYS A 16 -8.86 -2.12 -21.75
C LYS A 16 -8.71 -1.18 -22.96
N LYS A 17 -8.87 0.16 -22.81
CA LYS A 17 -9.11 1.04 -23.96
C LYS A 17 -8.44 2.42 -24.06
N SER A 18 -7.69 2.97 -23.09
CA SER A 18 -6.96 4.24 -23.35
C SER A 18 -6.01 4.66 -22.22
N ASP A 19 -4.83 5.16 -22.60
CA ASP A 19 -3.93 6.19 -21.99
C ASP A 19 -3.72 6.35 -20.47
N ILE A 20 -4.38 5.57 -19.62
CA ILE A 20 -4.15 5.60 -18.18
C ILE A 20 -2.94 4.71 -17.89
N PRO A 21 -1.88 5.23 -17.25
CA PRO A 21 -0.71 4.43 -16.90
C PRO A 21 -1.13 3.29 -15.99
N GLU A 22 -0.52 2.11 -16.17
CA GLU A 22 -0.81 0.97 -15.32
C GLU A 22 -0.35 1.26 -13.89
N TYR A 23 -1.25 1.11 -12.93
CA TYR A 23 -0.95 1.37 -11.52
C TYR A 23 -0.71 0.06 -10.80
N ILE A 24 0.35 0.01 -9.99
CA ILE A 24 0.47 -1.01 -8.96
C ILE A 24 -0.35 -0.60 -7.73
N THR A 25 -0.97 -1.56 -7.06
CA THR A 25 -1.71 -1.32 -5.81
C THR A 25 -0.92 -1.89 -4.64
N ILE A 26 -0.57 -1.07 -3.66
CA ILE A 26 0.01 -1.50 -2.39
C ILE A 26 -1.05 -1.31 -1.31
N THR A 27 -1.59 -2.42 -0.80
CA THR A 27 -2.58 -2.40 0.29
C THR A 27 -1.86 -2.36 1.64
N ILE A 28 -2.24 -1.42 2.50
CA ILE A 28 -1.64 -1.29 3.84
C ILE A 28 -2.38 -2.21 4.82
N ARG A 29 -1.68 -3.19 5.40
CA ARG A 29 -2.28 -4.12 6.37
C ARG A 29 -2.26 -3.55 7.80
N LEU A 30 -3.34 -2.86 8.16
CA LEU A 30 -3.59 -2.37 9.52
C LEU A 30 -4.48 -3.36 10.31
N GLY A 31 -3.90 -4.46 10.80
CA GLY A 31 -4.61 -5.33 11.77
C GLY A 31 -5.76 -6.18 11.21
N LYS A 32 -6.83 -6.38 11.99
CA LYS A 32 -8.00 -7.20 11.57
C LYS A 32 -8.73 -6.53 10.40
N LYS A 33 -9.37 -7.31 9.52
CA LYS A 33 -10.16 -6.79 8.40
C LYS A 33 -11.33 -5.96 8.94
N LYS A 34 -11.32 -4.66 8.69
CA LYS A 34 -12.36 -3.76 9.18
C LYS A 34 -13.25 -3.30 8.02
N LYS A 35 -14.53 -3.08 8.32
CA LYS A 35 -15.52 -2.63 7.33
C LYS A 35 -15.29 -1.15 7.04
N LEU A 36 -14.80 -0.86 5.83
CA LEU A 36 -14.71 0.50 5.28
C LEU A 36 -16.13 1.03 5.03
N ILE A 37 -16.44 2.19 5.59
CA ILE A 37 -17.67 2.93 5.32
C ILE A 37 -17.46 3.82 4.09
N ASP A 38 -16.41 4.63 4.12
CA ASP A 38 -16.14 5.61 3.07
C ASP A 38 -14.67 5.62 2.68
N ILE A 39 -14.41 6.17 1.49
CA ILE A 39 -13.07 6.32 0.94
C ILE A 39 -12.85 7.74 0.44
N LYS A 40 -11.64 8.25 0.64
CA LYS A 40 -11.18 9.52 0.07
C LYS A 40 -9.91 9.28 -0.72
N ILE A 41 -9.92 9.66 -1.99
CA ILE A 41 -8.74 9.53 -2.87
C ILE A 41 -8.02 10.88 -2.88
N ARG A 42 -6.72 10.86 -2.64
CA ARG A 42 -5.84 12.04 -2.77
C ARG A 42 -4.81 11.75 -3.84
N LYS A 43 -4.61 12.70 -4.74
CA LYS A 43 -3.53 12.68 -5.72
C LYS A 43 -2.34 13.43 -5.14
N GLU A 44 -1.19 12.81 -5.21
CA GLU A 44 0.10 13.34 -4.78
C GLU A 44 0.99 13.55 -6.01
N ASP A 45 2.22 14.03 -5.77
CA ASP A 45 3.21 14.19 -6.83
C ASP A 45 3.52 12.86 -7.53
N SER A 46 4.08 12.99 -8.74
CA SER A 46 4.34 11.87 -9.65
C SER A 46 3.10 10.99 -9.92
N ASN A 47 1.90 11.55 -9.77
CA ASN A 47 0.60 10.88 -9.93
C ASN A 47 0.39 9.69 -8.99
N ILE A 48 1.03 9.67 -7.82
CA ILE A 48 0.72 8.66 -6.80
C ILE A 48 -0.67 8.93 -6.23
N LEU A 49 -1.51 7.90 -6.11
CA LEU A 49 -2.85 8.01 -5.55
C LEU A 49 -2.90 7.35 -4.17
N LYS A 50 -3.21 8.12 -3.14
CA LYS A 50 -3.46 7.62 -1.78
C LYS A 50 -4.95 7.42 -1.58
N VAL A 51 -5.34 6.22 -1.19
CA VAL A 51 -6.71 5.92 -0.78
C VAL A 51 -6.76 5.92 0.74
N MET A 52 -7.45 6.90 1.28
CA MET A 52 -7.77 6.97 2.70
C MET A 52 -9.10 6.26 2.95
N GLY A 53 -9.11 5.32 3.89
CA GLY A 53 -10.33 4.66 4.36
C GLY A 53 -10.86 5.33 5.62
N HIS A 54 -12.18 5.35 5.77
CA HIS A 54 -12.87 5.63 7.02
C HIS A 54 -13.60 4.37 7.50
N GLU A 55 -13.43 4.03 8.77
CA GLU A 55 -13.99 2.82 9.39
C GLU A 55 -15.15 3.17 10.33
N ALA A 56 -16.06 2.21 10.54
CA ALA A 56 -17.16 2.37 11.47
C ALA A 56 -16.73 2.45 12.94
N GLU A 57 -15.75 1.63 13.31
CA GLU A 57 -15.34 1.41 14.69
C GLU A 57 -14.12 2.24 15.09
N ALA A 58 -13.37 2.78 14.13
CA ALA A 58 -12.15 3.54 14.39
C ALA A 58 -12.38 5.02 14.09
N LYS A 59 -11.99 5.89 15.04
CA LYS A 59 -12.03 7.34 14.84
C LYS A 59 -10.96 7.77 13.84
N GLY A 60 -11.37 8.25 12.67
CA GLY A 60 -10.51 8.99 11.74
C GLY A 60 -10.20 8.29 10.42
N TRP A 61 -9.58 9.05 9.52
CA TRP A 61 -9.15 8.58 8.21
C TRP A 61 -7.77 7.93 8.33
N PHE A 62 -7.60 6.74 7.76
CA PHE A 62 -6.30 6.06 7.70
C PHE A 62 -5.93 5.72 6.26
N LEU A 63 -4.64 5.56 6.00
CA LEU A 63 -4.16 5.15 4.68
C LEU A 63 -4.49 3.66 4.46
N SER A 64 -5.39 3.38 3.52
CA SER A 64 -5.85 2.03 3.20
C SER A 64 -5.03 1.39 2.10
N SER A 65 -4.77 2.13 1.02
CA SER A 65 -3.93 1.67 -0.08
C SER A 65 -3.24 2.84 -0.75
N VAL A 66 -2.14 2.53 -1.43
CA VAL A 66 -1.42 3.46 -2.30
C VAL A 66 -1.36 2.86 -3.69
N HIS A 67 -1.56 3.69 -4.70
CA HIS A 67 -1.43 3.30 -6.10
C HIS A 67 -0.33 4.11 -6.75
N ILE A 68 0.65 3.41 -7.30
CA ILE A 68 1.84 4.03 -7.89
C ILE A 68 1.86 3.67 -9.38
N PRO A 69 2.04 4.63 -10.30
CA PRO A 69 2.23 4.32 -11.71
C PRO A 69 3.45 3.44 -11.92
N LEU A 70 3.32 2.38 -12.71
CA LEU A 70 4.41 1.44 -12.98
C LEU A 70 5.59 2.12 -13.70
N LYS A 71 5.29 3.10 -14.56
CA LYS A 71 6.29 3.95 -15.23
C LYS A 71 7.21 4.68 -14.25
N ASN A 72 6.74 5.01 -13.04
CA ASN A 72 7.56 5.71 -12.05
C ASN A 72 8.69 4.81 -11.52
N LEU A 73 8.50 3.48 -11.58
CA LEU A 73 9.53 2.49 -11.26
C LEU A 73 10.49 2.26 -12.43
N GLY A 74 10.26 2.88 -13.59
CA GLY A 74 11.02 2.63 -14.82
C GLY A 74 10.68 1.29 -15.49
N LEU A 75 9.54 0.70 -15.13
CA LEU A 75 9.14 -0.64 -15.56
C LEU A 75 8.07 -0.58 -16.67
N SER A 76 8.05 -1.65 -17.48
CA SER A 76 7.07 -1.82 -18.55
C SER A 76 5.75 -2.38 -18.01
N ASN A 77 4.64 -2.10 -18.70
CA ASN A 77 3.31 -2.64 -18.38
C ASN A 77 3.26 -4.19 -18.31
N LYS A 78 4.17 -4.88 -19.02
CA LYS A 78 4.21 -6.35 -19.03
C LYS A 78 5.06 -6.95 -17.91
N THR A 79 5.63 -6.12 -17.03
CA THR A 79 6.56 -6.56 -16.00
C THR A 79 5.85 -7.41 -14.94
N LYS A 80 6.46 -8.53 -14.57
CA LYS A 80 5.91 -9.52 -13.62
C LYS A 80 6.01 -9.02 -12.18
N ASN A 81 5.07 -9.42 -11.32
CA ASN A 81 5.07 -9.08 -9.89
C ASN A 81 6.42 -9.29 -9.19
N LYS A 82 7.13 -10.38 -9.49
CA LYS A 82 8.43 -10.69 -8.87
C LYS A 82 9.48 -9.62 -9.14
N GLU A 83 9.48 -9.05 -10.34
CA GLU A 83 10.42 -8.02 -10.74
C GLU A 83 10.04 -6.68 -10.10
N ILE A 84 8.75 -6.30 -10.16
CA ILE A 84 8.22 -5.10 -9.49
C ILE A 84 8.56 -5.12 -8.00
N LEU A 85 8.40 -6.28 -7.35
CA LEU A 85 8.68 -6.45 -5.92
C LEU A 85 10.12 -6.08 -5.54
N GLN A 86 11.08 -6.29 -6.44
CA GLN A 86 12.47 -5.92 -6.18
C GLN A 86 12.65 -4.40 -6.03
N TYR A 87 11.91 -3.61 -6.80
CA TYR A 87 11.92 -2.15 -6.72
C TYR A 87 11.13 -1.65 -5.52
N LEU A 88 10.02 -2.32 -5.19
CA LEU A 88 9.19 -1.96 -4.04
C LEU A 88 9.91 -2.15 -2.71
N ASN A 89 10.70 -3.23 -2.56
CA ASN A 89 11.48 -3.49 -1.35
C ASN A 89 12.89 -2.89 -1.39
N ASN A 90 13.38 -2.45 -2.56
CA ASN A 90 14.67 -1.76 -2.68
C ASN A 90 14.50 -0.47 -3.51
N PRO A 91 13.93 0.60 -2.93
CA PRO A 91 13.62 1.83 -3.67
C PRO A 91 14.85 2.52 -4.27
N GLU A 92 16.06 2.23 -3.77
CA GLU A 92 17.33 2.72 -4.34
C GLU A 92 17.52 2.37 -5.82
N LYS A 93 16.88 1.28 -6.30
CA LYS A 93 16.90 0.90 -7.72
C LYS A 93 16.08 1.83 -8.61
N ILE A 94 15.19 2.64 -8.04
CA ILE A 94 14.32 3.55 -8.79
C ILE A 94 15.12 4.80 -9.11
N MET A 95 15.61 4.87 -10.36
CA MET A 95 16.32 6.04 -10.87
C MET A 95 15.41 6.99 -11.68
N SER A 96 14.24 6.51 -12.10
CA SER A 96 13.32 7.24 -12.99
C SER A 96 12.53 8.34 -12.29
N ASP A 97 12.20 8.19 -10.99
CA ASP A 97 11.37 9.15 -10.27
C ASP A 97 11.79 9.27 -8.79
N LYS A 98 12.40 10.41 -8.45
CA LYS A 98 12.93 10.70 -7.10
C LYS A 98 11.82 10.77 -6.04
N TYR A 99 10.65 11.29 -6.40
CA TYR A 99 9.53 11.39 -5.45
C TYR A 99 9.02 10.00 -5.05
N THR A 100 8.79 9.12 -6.03
CA THR A 100 8.35 7.74 -5.83
C THR A 100 9.37 6.95 -5.02
N LYS A 101 10.68 7.13 -5.30
CA LYS A 101 11.76 6.56 -4.49
C LYS A 101 11.62 6.96 -3.02
N ASN A 102 11.61 8.27 -2.75
CA ASN A 102 11.52 8.77 -1.38
C ASN A 102 10.24 8.31 -0.68
N TYR A 103 9.11 8.33 -1.40
CA TYR A 103 7.82 7.88 -0.91
C TYR A 103 7.84 6.40 -0.49
N LEU A 104 8.43 5.52 -1.31
CA LEU A 104 8.55 4.11 -0.98
C LEU A 104 9.49 3.87 0.21
N VAL A 105 10.58 4.64 0.34
CA VAL A 105 11.46 4.58 1.53
C VAL A 105 10.66 4.92 2.80
N GLU A 106 9.86 5.98 2.78
CA GLU A 106 8.99 6.33 3.92
C GLU A 106 7.94 5.25 4.20
N LEU A 107 7.36 4.68 3.15
CA LEU A 107 6.37 3.62 3.25
C LEU A 107 6.96 2.38 3.94
N LEU A 108 8.15 1.93 3.52
CA LEU A 108 8.85 0.78 4.10
C LEU A 108 9.27 1.04 5.55
N LYS A 109 9.75 2.26 5.86
CA LYS A 109 10.06 2.65 7.26
C LYS A 109 8.85 2.51 8.17
N LYS A 110 7.66 2.80 7.66
CA LYS A 110 6.41 2.77 8.44
C LYS A 110 5.75 1.40 8.49
N TYR A 111 5.80 0.64 7.40
CA TYR A 111 5.00 -0.57 7.21
C TYR A 111 5.81 -1.84 6.94
N LEU A 112 7.14 -1.76 7.07
CA LEU A 112 8.08 -2.85 6.79
C LEU A 112 8.01 -3.30 5.32
N ASP A 113 8.25 -4.58 5.07
CA ASP A 113 8.34 -5.13 3.73
C ASP A 113 7.00 -5.16 2.99
N ILE A 114 7.10 -5.16 1.67
CA ILE A 114 6.00 -5.35 0.74
C ILE A 114 6.06 -6.78 0.19
N GLN A 115 4.90 -7.42 0.09
CA GLN A 115 4.74 -8.76 -0.46
C GLN A 115 3.79 -8.71 -1.67
N ALA A 116 4.04 -9.56 -2.66
CA ALA A 116 3.09 -9.76 -3.75
C ALA A 116 1.81 -10.42 -3.23
N ASP A 117 0.66 -9.99 -3.76
CA ASP A 117 -0.60 -10.70 -3.59
C ASP A 117 -0.85 -11.65 -4.77
N SER A 118 -1.91 -12.44 -4.71
CA SER A 118 -2.25 -13.40 -5.77
C SER A 118 -2.69 -12.77 -7.09
N LYS A 119 -3.01 -11.47 -7.10
CA LYS A 119 -3.46 -10.74 -8.28
C LYS A 119 -2.31 -9.97 -8.93
N ASN A 120 -2.36 -9.83 -10.26
CA ASN A 120 -1.34 -9.10 -11.01
C ASN A 120 -1.27 -7.63 -10.58
N HIS A 121 -0.08 -7.13 -10.29
CA HIS A 121 0.22 -5.77 -9.82
C HIS A 121 -0.47 -5.37 -8.50
N PHE A 122 -0.93 -6.36 -7.73
CA PHE A 122 -1.37 -6.16 -6.36
C PHE A 122 -0.30 -6.62 -5.39
N PHE A 123 -0.05 -5.76 -4.40
CA PHE A 123 0.91 -5.94 -3.35
C PHE A 123 0.26 -5.54 -2.02
N ARG A 124 0.89 -5.98 -0.94
CA ARG A 124 0.46 -5.66 0.42
C ARG A 124 1.66 -5.48 1.31
N THR A 125 1.59 -4.55 2.24
CA THR A 125 2.61 -4.47 3.29
C THR A 125 2.50 -5.65 4.23
N GLU A 126 3.59 -5.99 4.89
CA GLU A 126 3.56 -6.89 6.03
C GLU A 126 2.63 -6.32 7.12
N ARG A 127 2.07 -7.19 7.95
CA ARG A 127 1.21 -6.76 9.05
C ARG A 127 2.04 -5.85 9.96
N TYR A 128 1.49 -4.69 10.31
CA TYR A 128 2.03 -3.92 11.43
C TYR A 128 2.09 -4.85 12.66
N LYS A 129 3.29 -5.26 13.08
CA LYS A 129 3.49 -5.87 14.40
C LYS A 129 3.14 -4.76 15.38
N VAL A 130 1.95 -4.83 15.98
CA VAL A 130 1.64 -4.07 17.19
C VAL A 130 2.85 -4.25 18.09
N LYS A 131 3.56 -3.17 18.45
CA LYS A 131 4.63 -3.23 19.45
C LYS A 131 4.06 -4.05 20.59
N LYS A 132 4.62 -5.24 20.82
CA LYS A 132 4.26 -6.08 21.95
C LYS A 132 4.35 -5.13 23.15
N GLN A 133 3.23 -4.77 23.75
CA GLN A 133 3.29 -4.13 25.05
C GLN A 133 4.00 -5.18 25.90
N TYR A 134 5.27 -4.94 26.21
CA TYR A 134 5.92 -5.69 27.26
C TYR A 134 5.07 -5.38 28.49
N SER A 135 4.16 -6.29 28.82
CA SER A 135 3.56 -6.31 30.14
C SER A 135 4.74 -6.53 31.06
N THR A 136 5.22 -5.46 31.68
CA THR A 136 6.13 -5.51 32.82
C THR A 136 5.33 -6.07 33.99
N GLY A 137 4.94 -7.34 33.87
CA GLY A 137 4.26 -8.14 34.86
C GLY A 137 5.24 -9.17 35.39
N GLY A 138 6.39 -8.72 35.86
CA GLY A 138 7.23 -9.54 36.73
C GLY A 138 6.46 -9.75 38.02
N LYS A 139 5.72 -10.86 38.14
CA LYS A 139 5.26 -11.34 39.43
C LYS A 139 6.52 -11.66 40.24
N VAL A 140 6.87 -10.77 41.17
CA VAL A 140 7.80 -11.10 42.24
C VAL A 140 7.15 -12.25 43.01
N LYS A 141 7.76 -13.43 42.96
CA LYS A 141 7.42 -14.52 43.89
C LYS A 141 7.84 -14.03 45.27
N SER A 142 6.89 -13.67 46.11
CA SER A 142 7.14 -13.60 47.56
C SER A 142 7.49 -15.00 48.04
N MET A 143 8.68 -15.14 48.61
CA MET A 143 8.99 -16.18 49.60
C MET A 143 8.32 -15.82 50.92
#